data_AF-A0A1J5PWM7-F1
#
_entry.id   AF-A0A1J5PWM7-F1
#
_cell.length_a   1.000
_cell.length_b   1.000
_cell.length_c   1.000
_cell.angle_alpha   90.00
_cell.angle_beta   90.00
_cell.angle_gamma   90.00
#
_symmetry.space_group_name_H-M   'P 1'
#
loop_
_entity.id
_entity.type
_entity.pdbx_description
1 polymer ?
#
loop_
_entity_poly.entity_id
_entity_poly.type
_entity_poly.pdbx_seq_one_letter_code
_entity_poly.pdbx_strand_id
1 'polypeptide(L)'
;MFAPDWNEGCKSCSFWADQFDHMIPHLAARDTTLVAVSRAPLQKLDAFKARMGWTFDWFSSAGSDFNYDYAVSFRPDEIKSGAKVYNFGTSGFGGEEAPGISVFYRDQAGAIFHTYSCFARGLDMMNATYHYLDLTPLGRQEEGLSYPMAWLRLRDQYQPPTGKAAGGQA
;
A
#
# COMPACT_ATOMS: atom_id res chain seq x y z
N MET A 1 -1.15 -2.86 3.90
CA MET A 1 -0.89 -3.94 4.88
C MET A 1 -1.08 -3.39 6.29
N PHE A 2 -1.87 -4.12 7.07
CA PHE A 2 -2.04 -3.90 8.51
C PHE A 2 -2.41 -5.26 9.10
N ALA A 3 -1.45 -5.93 9.76
CA ALA A 3 -1.68 -7.25 10.36
C ALA A 3 -2.49 -7.13 11.67
N PRO A 4 -3.19 -8.20 12.10
CA PRO A 4 -4.03 -8.17 13.30
C PRO A 4 -3.31 -7.76 14.59
N ASP A 5 -2.05 -8.17 14.74
CA ASP A 5 -1.18 -7.96 15.89
C ASP A 5 -0.43 -6.61 15.85
N TRP A 6 -0.45 -5.89 14.73
CA TRP A 6 0.18 -4.58 14.62
C TRP A 6 -0.64 -3.50 15.32
N ASN A 7 0.02 -2.38 15.62
CA ASN A 7 -0.59 -1.16 16.18
C ASN A 7 -0.81 -0.06 15.13
N GLU A 8 -0.12 -0.14 13.99
CA GLU A 8 -0.22 0.83 12.90
C GLU A 8 -0.07 0.15 11.54
N GLY A 9 -0.54 0.82 10.49
CA GLY A 9 -0.35 0.36 9.11
C GLY A 9 1.13 0.35 8.71
N CYS A 10 1.49 -0.50 7.75
CA CYS A 10 2.84 -0.51 7.18
C CYS A 10 3.20 0.89 6.64
N LYS A 11 4.38 1.41 7.00
CA LYS A 11 4.88 2.71 6.53
C LYS A 11 4.97 2.77 5.01
N SER A 12 5.51 1.74 4.38
CA SER A 12 5.55 1.62 2.92
C SER A 12 4.16 1.60 2.30
N CYS A 13 3.21 0.80 2.80
CA CYS A 13 1.86 0.82 2.22
C CYS A 13 1.13 2.15 2.44
N SER A 14 1.35 2.80 3.59
CA SER A 14 0.72 4.08 3.91
C SER A 14 1.19 5.19 2.97
N PHE A 15 2.45 5.13 2.53
CA PHE A 15 3.00 6.03 1.52
C PHE A 15 2.29 5.94 0.15
N TRP A 16 1.79 4.76 -0.23
CA TRP A 16 0.89 4.62 -1.39
C TRP A 16 -0.52 5.10 -1.07
N ALA A 17 -1.05 4.70 0.09
CA ALA A 17 -2.43 5.02 0.49
C ALA A 17 -2.69 6.54 0.60
N ASP A 18 -1.67 7.32 0.94
CA ASP A 18 -1.72 8.79 0.94
C ASP A 18 -2.11 9.43 -0.40
N GLN A 19 -2.08 8.67 -1.50
CA GLN A 19 -2.32 9.15 -2.86
C GLN A 19 -3.71 8.75 -3.39
N PHE A 20 -4.48 7.94 -2.65
CA PHE A 20 -5.71 7.34 -3.15
C PHE A 20 -6.91 8.29 -3.17
N ASP A 21 -7.08 9.15 -2.17
CA ASP A 21 -8.33 9.91 -1.99
C ASP A 21 -8.68 10.78 -3.21
N HIS A 22 -7.68 11.49 -3.74
CA HIS A 22 -7.92 12.47 -4.80
C HIS A 22 -8.14 11.83 -6.19
N MET A 23 -7.77 10.56 -6.37
CA MET A 23 -8.00 9.85 -7.64
C MET A 23 -9.39 9.20 -7.72
N ILE A 24 -10.06 8.96 -6.60
CA ILE A 24 -11.35 8.24 -6.54
C ILE A 24 -12.42 8.86 -7.46
N PRO A 25 -12.68 10.18 -7.47
CA PRO A 25 -13.71 10.75 -8.34
C PRO A 25 -13.43 10.53 -9.83
N HIS A 26 -12.15 10.53 -10.23
CA HIS A 26 -11.74 10.29 -11.61
C HIS A 26 -11.94 8.82 -12.02
N LEU A 27 -11.67 7.88 -11.11
CA LEU A 27 -11.96 6.46 -11.33
C LEU A 27 -13.46 6.20 -11.42
N ALA A 28 -14.24 6.80 -10.51
CA ALA A 28 -15.70 6.66 -10.49
C ALA A 28 -16.34 7.20 -11.77
N ALA A 29 -15.79 8.27 -12.35
CA ALA A 29 -16.22 8.80 -13.66
C ALA A 29 -15.97 7.82 -14.83
N ARG A 30 -15.29 6.70 -14.59
CA ARG A 30 -15.00 5.61 -15.54
C ARG A 30 -15.38 4.24 -14.94
N ASP A 31 -16.46 4.20 -14.18
CA ASP A 31 -17.06 2.97 -13.62
C ASP A 31 -16.06 2.07 -12.87
N THR A 32 -15.07 2.69 -12.23
CA THR A 32 -14.00 2.00 -11.50
C THR A 32 -14.04 2.39 -10.03
N THR A 33 -14.10 1.40 -9.16
CA THR A 33 -14.03 1.59 -7.70
C THR A 33 -12.66 1.16 -7.18
N LEU A 34 -12.08 1.98 -6.29
CA LEU A 34 -10.87 1.64 -5.56
C LEU A 34 -11.23 1.40 -4.10
N VAL A 35 -10.80 0.25 -3.56
CA VAL A 35 -10.92 -0.09 -2.14
C VAL A 35 -9.58 -0.61 -1.64
N ALA A 36 -9.27 -0.35 -0.38
CA ALA A 36 -8.17 -1.00 0.33
C ALA A 36 -8.70 -2.20 1.12
N VAL A 37 -7.86 -3.22 1.32
CA VAL A 37 -8.18 -4.37 2.17
C VAL A 37 -6.99 -4.69 3.07
N SER A 38 -7.21 -5.01 4.34
CA SER A 38 -6.17 -5.47 5.26
C SER A 38 -6.73 -6.42 6.32
N ARG A 39 -5.87 -7.27 6.90
CA ARG A 39 -6.29 -8.29 7.86
C ARG A 39 -6.60 -7.78 9.26
N ALA A 40 -6.16 -6.58 9.62
CA ALA A 40 -6.48 -6.02 10.93
C ALA A 40 -8.00 -5.85 11.13
N PRO A 41 -8.52 -6.03 12.36
CA PRO A 41 -9.93 -5.81 12.66
C PRO A 41 -10.42 -4.42 12.23
N LEU A 42 -11.66 -4.33 11.76
CA LEU A 42 -12.24 -3.10 11.22
C LEU A 42 -12.05 -1.88 12.14
N GLN A 43 -12.25 -2.05 13.45
CA GLN A 43 -12.06 -0.97 14.42
C GLN A 43 -10.62 -0.38 14.41
N LYS A 44 -9.58 -1.22 14.22
CA LYS A 44 -8.20 -0.74 14.10
C LYS A 44 -8.00 0.01 12.78
N LEU A 45 -8.59 -0.48 11.70
CA LEU A 45 -8.53 0.16 10.39
C LEU A 45 -9.19 1.53 10.44
N ASP A 46 -10.39 1.64 11.00
CA ASP A 46 -11.14 2.90 11.12
C ASP A 46 -10.38 3.93 11.96
N ALA A 47 -9.83 3.51 13.10
CA ALA A 47 -9.04 4.40 13.96
C ALA A 47 -7.79 4.92 13.24
N PHE A 48 -7.09 4.06 12.48
CA PHE A 48 -5.91 4.46 11.72
C PHE A 48 -6.27 5.32 10.51
N LYS A 49 -7.34 4.98 9.79
CA LYS A 49 -7.91 5.77 8.69
C LYS A 49 -8.24 7.18 9.16
N ALA A 50 -8.89 7.31 10.31
CA ALA A 50 -9.21 8.59 10.94
C ALA A 50 -7.95 9.38 11.32
N ARG A 51 -6.95 8.74 11.93
CA ARG A 51 -5.64 9.35 12.24
C ARG A 51 -4.97 9.92 10.99
N MET A 52 -5.01 9.18 9.88
CA MET A 52 -4.40 9.58 8.62
C MET A 52 -5.28 10.52 7.79
N GLY A 53 -6.51 10.82 8.22
CA GLY A 53 -7.44 11.68 7.49
C GLY A 53 -7.84 11.12 6.13
N TRP A 54 -7.77 9.80 5.93
CA TRP A 54 -8.12 9.16 4.67
C TRP A 54 -9.62 8.99 4.52
N THR A 55 -10.12 9.00 3.28
CA THR A 55 -11.55 8.90 2.97
C THR A 55 -11.93 7.64 2.19
N PHE A 56 -11.02 7.04 1.42
CA PHE A 56 -11.23 5.82 0.63
C PHE A 56 -11.79 4.65 1.45
N ASP A 57 -12.57 3.78 0.80
CA ASP A 57 -13.12 2.60 1.46
C ASP A 57 -12.00 1.61 1.84
N TRP A 58 -11.95 1.23 3.11
CA TRP A 58 -10.96 0.30 3.64
C TRP A 58 -11.65 -0.83 4.38
N PHE A 59 -11.64 -2.02 3.79
CA PHE A 59 -12.30 -3.19 4.34
C PHE A 59 -11.33 -4.06 5.15
N SER A 60 -11.90 -4.74 6.14
CA SER A 60 -11.21 -5.76 6.92
C SER A 60 -11.45 -7.13 6.30
N SER A 61 -10.39 -7.91 6.12
CA SER A 61 -10.43 -9.35 5.84
C SER A 61 -10.19 -10.20 7.09
N ALA A 62 -10.36 -9.62 8.29
CA ALA A 62 -10.21 -10.36 9.53
C ALA A 62 -11.19 -11.54 9.57
N GLY A 63 -10.66 -12.74 9.84
CA GLY A 63 -11.46 -13.96 9.89
C GLY A 63 -11.80 -14.58 8.53
N SER A 64 -11.26 -14.06 7.42
CA SER A 64 -11.33 -14.70 6.10
C SER A 64 -9.94 -15.06 5.55
N ASP A 65 -9.94 -15.82 4.46
CA ASP A 65 -8.77 -16.22 3.68
C ASP A 65 -8.45 -15.27 2.52
N PHE A 66 -9.23 -14.20 2.32
CA PHE A 66 -9.13 -13.30 1.17
C PHE A 66 -7.69 -12.88 0.82
N ASN A 67 -6.91 -12.41 1.80
CA ASN A 67 -5.52 -11.99 1.53
C ASN A 67 -4.59 -13.16 1.15
N TYR A 68 -4.85 -14.36 1.66
CA TYR A 68 -4.10 -15.57 1.32
C TYR A 68 -4.42 -16.01 -0.11
N ASP A 69 -5.69 -15.95 -0.52
CA ASP A 69 -6.14 -16.30 -1.89
C ASP A 69 -5.48 -15.44 -2.96
N TYR A 70 -5.17 -14.17 -2.64
CA TYR A 70 -4.48 -13.24 -3.53
C TYR A 70 -2.98 -13.12 -3.25
N ALA A 71 -2.39 -14.09 -2.54
CA ALA A 71 -0.95 -14.23 -2.35
C ALA A 71 -0.27 -12.98 -1.75
N VAL A 72 -0.97 -12.28 -0.85
CA VAL A 72 -0.48 -11.09 -0.14
C VAL A 72 -0.39 -11.29 1.38
N SER A 73 -0.82 -12.45 1.86
CA SER A 73 -0.56 -12.91 3.23
C SER A 73 -0.06 -14.34 3.21
N PHE A 74 0.83 -14.69 4.15
CA PHE A 74 1.47 -16.00 4.20
C PHE A 74 1.45 -16.55 5.62
N ARG A 75 1.25 -17.87 5.73
CA ARG A 75 1.29 -18.59 6.99
C ARG A 75 2.75 -18.84 7.40
N PRO A 76 3.06 -18.90 8.71
CA PRO A 76 4.44 -19.09 9.18
C PRO A 76 5.13 -20.34 8.62
N ASP A 77 4.39 -21.43 8.40
CA ASP A 77 4.87 -22.68 7.82
C ASP A 77 5.19 -22.55 6.32
N GLU A 78 4.41 -21.79 5.56
CA GLU A 78 4.69 -21.47 4.15
C GLU A 78 5.97 -20.63 4.01
N ILE A 79 6.18 -19.69 4.94
CA ILE A 79 7.40 -18.89 4.98
C ILE A 79 8.60 -19.77 5.32
N LYS A 80 8.49 -20.61 6.37
CA LYS A 80 9.57 -21.48 6.86
C LYS A 80 9.98 -22.55 5.86
N SER A 81 9.01 -23.14 5.15
CA SER A 81 9.25 -24.16 4.13
C SER A 81 9.74 -23.57 2.80
N GLY A 82 9.54 -22.27 2.58
CA GLY A 82 9.79 -21.62 1.28
C GLY A 82 8.68 -21.88 0.27
N ALA A 83 7.57 -22.51 0.66
CA ALA A 83 6.42 -22.76 -0.20
C ALA A 83 5.60 -21.50 -0.52
N LYS A 84 5.81 -20.39 0.20
CA LYS A 84 5.16 -19.11 -0.10
C LYS A 84 5.36 -18.73 -1.57
N VAL A 85 4.28 -18.40 -2.25
CA VAL A 85 4.32 -17.88 -3.61
C VAL A 85 3.98 -16.40 -3.56
N TYR A 86 4.93 -15.56 -3.93
CA TYR A 86 4.72 -14.12 -4.08
C TYR A 86 5.35 -13.66 -5.39
N ASN A 87 4.66 -12.80 -6.13
CA ASN A 87 5.09 -12.32 -7.43
C ASN A 87 5.47 -13.48 -8.39
N PHE A 88 4.57 -14.46 -8.53
CA PHE A 88 4.76 -15.65 -9.40
C PHE A 88 6.03 -16.46 -9.09
N GLY A 89 6.47 -16.47 -7.83
CA GLY A 89 7.63 -17.26 -7.35
C GLY A 89 8.98 -16.58 -7.52
N THR A 90 9.02 -15.33 -7.99
CA THR A 90 10.26 -14.61 -8.29
C THR A 90 10.80 -13.76 -7.12
N SER A 91 10.07 -13.66 -6.00
CA SER A 91 10.40 -12.72 -4.92
C SER A 91 10.40 -13.36 -3.53
N GLY A 92 11.51 -13.17 -2.80
CA GLY A 92 11.67 -13.57 -1.40
C GLY A 92 11.16 -12.52 -0.42
N PHE A 93 9.86 -12.18 -0.45
CA PHE A 93 9.30 -11.29 0.56
C PHE A 93 9.32 -11.96 1.94
N GLY A 94 10.01 -11.37 2.93
CA GLY A 94 10.36 -12.06 4.18
C GLY A 94 9.33 -12.00 5.30
N GLY A 95 8.18 -11.35 5.11
CA GLY A 95 7.14 -11.17 6.12
C GLY A 95 5.86 -11.97 5.84
N GLU A 96 4.96 -12.00 6.83
CA GLU A 96 3.63 -12.61 6.73
C GLU A 96 2.61 -11.78 5.94
N GLU A 97 2.94 -10.53 5.64
CA GLU A 97 2.10 -9.60 4.87
C GLU A 97 2.96 -8.99 3.76
N ALA A 98 2.52 -9.07 2.51
CA ALA A 98 3.11 -8.37 1.36
C ALA A 98 2.08 -7.46 0.68
N PRO A 99 2.51 -6.39 -0.01
CA PRO A 99 1.59 -5.54 -0.74
C PRO A 99 1.24 -6.13 -2.12
N GLY A 100 0.03 -5.89 -2.58
CA GLY A 100 -0.40 -6.22 -3.93
C GLY A 100 -1.58 -5.36 -4.35
N ILE A 101 -1.85 -5.35 -5.64
CA ILE A 101 -3.06 -4.77 -6.22
C ILE A 101 -3.69 -5.83 -7.11
N SER A 102 -5.00 -5.97 -7.01
CA SER A 102 -5.78 -6.87 -7.85
C SER A 102 -6.91 -6.08 -8.50
N VAL A 103 -7.25 -6.43 -9.74
CA VAL A 103 -8.42 -5.88 -10.45
C VAL A 103 -9.43 -6.98 -10.61
N PHE A 104 -10.67 -6.66 -10.21
CA PHE A 104 -11.82 -7.51 -10.40
C PHE A 104 -12.78 -6.86 -11.37
N TYR A 105 -13.37 -7.67 -12.24
CA TYR A 105 -14.43 -7.25 -13.15
C TYR A 105 -15.67 -8.08 -12.88
N ARG A 106 -16.82 -7.41 -12.75
CA ARG A 106 -18.12 -8.07 -12.67
C ARG A 106 -18.85 -7.86 -13.99
N ASP A 107 -19.21 -8.94 -14.66
CA ASP A 107 -19.97 -8.85 -15.91
C ASP A 107 -21.47 -8.60 -15.66
N GLN A 108 -22.22 -8.44 -16.75
CA GLN A 108 -23.68 -8.21 -16.69
C GLN A 108 -24.46 -9.40 -16.13
N ALA A 109 -23.94 -10.62 -16.26
CA ALA A 109 -24.54 -11.82 -15.69
C ALA A 109 -24.24 -11.97 -14.18
N GLY A 110 -23.34 -11.14 -13.65
CA GLY A 110 -22.94 -11.11 -12.26
C GLY A 110 -21.72 -11.98 -11.93
N ALA A 111 -21.07 -12.59 -12.92
CA ALA A 111 -19.83 -13.34 -12.72
C ALA A 111 -18.67 -12.39 -12.39
N ILE A 112 -17.78 -12.82 -11.50
CA ILE A 112 -16.62 -12.04 -11.06
C ILE A 112 -15.36 -12.68 -11.63
N PHE A 113 -14.54 -11.86 -12.28
CA PHE A 113 -13.27 -12.24 -12.87
C PHE A 113 -12.15 -11.52 -12.16
N HIS A 114 -11.06 -12.24 -11.85
CA HIS A 114 -9.80 -11.64 -11.44
C HIS A 114 -8.95 -11.42 -12.70
N THR A 115 -8.83 -10.17 -13.13
CA THR A 115 -8.29 -9.84 -14.47
C THR A 115 -6.85 -9.34 -14.45
N TYR A 116 -6.35 -8.93 -13.29
CA TYR A 116 -4.99 -8.42 -13.14
C TYR A 116 -4.52 -8.54 -11.70
N SER A 117 -3.23 -8.85 -11.51
CA SER A 117 -2.50 -8.52 -10.29
C SER A 117 -1.13 -7.96 -10.59
N CYS A 118 -0.64 -7.09 -9.71
CA CYS A 118 0.79 -6.85 -9.59
C CYS A 118 1.22 -6.70 -8.13
N PHE A 119 2.52 -6.91 -7.92
CA PHE A 119 3.12 -7.06 -6.60
C PHE A 119 4.45 -6.33 -6.55
N ALA A 120 5.01 -6.18 -5.35
CA ALA A 120 6.35 -5.62 -5.13
C ALA A 120 6.55 -4.30 -5.89
N ARG A 121 7.64 -4.19 -6.67
CA ARG A 121 7.96 -3.00 -7.48
C ARG A 121 6.99 -2.74 -8.63
N GLY A 122 6.13 -3.71 -8.97
CA GLY A 122 5.01 -3.47 -9.91
C GLY A 122 4.04 -2.41 -9.40
N LEU A 123 3.98 -2.19 -8.09
CA LEU A 123 3.14 -1.17 -7.47
C LEU A 123 3.70 0.25 -7.65
N ASP A 124 4.97 0.42 -8.03
CA ASP A 124 5.59 1.74 -8.19
C ASP A 124 4.79 2.62 -9.16
N MET A 125 4.14 2.04 -10.18
CA MET A 125 3.34 2.78 -11.17
C MET A 125 2.10 3.47 -10.57
N MET A 126 1.71 3.11 -9.34
CA MET A 126 0.61 3.73 -8.60
C MET A 126 1.11 4.78 -7.59
N ASN A 127 2.38 5.16 -7.63
CA ASN A 127 2.98 6.10 -6.68
C ASN A 127 3.52 7.34 -7.39
N ALA A 128 2.70 8.37 -7.47
CA ALA A 128 3.09 9.67 -8.01
C ALA A 128 4.31 10.26 -7.28
N THR A 129 4.43 10.15 -5.95
CA THR A 129 5.59 10.70 -5.25
C THR A 129 6.91 10.08 -5.71
N TYR A 130 6.98 8.77 -5.89
CA TYR A 130 8.14 8.12 -6.49
C TYR A 130 8.41 8.59 -7.92
N HIS A 131 7.38 8.73 -8.74
CA HIS A 131 7.54 9.28 -10.08
C HIS A 131 8.11 10.71 -10.07
N TYR A 132 7.69 11.56 -9.13
CA TYR A 132 8.26 12.90 -8.99
C TYR A 132 9.72 12.86 -8.54
N LEU A 133 10.09 11.99 -7.59
CA LEU A 133 11.48 11.84 -7.15
C LEU A 133 12.39 11.35 -8.29
N ASP A 134 11.91 10.41 -9.11
CA ASP A 134 12.64 9.87 -10.26
C ASP A 134 12.94 10.92 -11.34
N LEU A 135 12.16 12.00 -11.41
CA LEU A 135 12.43 13.12 -12.31
C LEU A 135 13.54 14.06 -11.80
N THR A 136 13.92 13.97 -10.53
CA THR A 136 14.91 14.88 -9.93
C THR A 136 16.34 14.32 -10.05
N PRO A 137 17.37 15.19 -10.07
CA PRO A 137 18.77 14.74 -10.10
C PRO A 137 19.18 13.88 -8.90
N LEU A 138 18.49 14.00 -7.77
CA LEU A 138 18.76 13.22 -6.56
C LEU A 138 18.10 11.84 -6.58
N GLY A 139 17.19 11.61 -7.53
CA GLY A 139 16.37 10.40 -7.59
C GLY A 139 15.63 10.14 -6.27
N ARG A 140 15.44 8.85 -5.94
CA ARG A 140 14.76 8.44 -4.71
C ARG A 140 15.62 8.52 -3.45
N GLN A 141 16.94 8.76 -3.59
CA GLN A 141 17.90 8.83 -2.48
C GLN A 141 17.90 7.57 -1.58
N GLU A 142 17.79 6.40 -2.19
CA GLU A 142 17.69 5.11 -1.48
C GLU A 142 19.05 4.39 -1.35
N GLU A 143 20.10 4.93 -1.97
CA GLU A 143 21.46 4.38 -1.91
C GLU A 143 22.03 4.45 -0.48
N GLY A 144 22.68 3.37 -0.04
CA GLY A 144 23.27 3.27 1.30
C GLY A 144 22.29 3.00 2.44
N LEU A 145 20.98 2.90 2.16
CA LEU A 145 19.98 2.48 3.14
C LEU A 145 20.01 0.97 3.36
N SER A 146 19.54 0.52 4.54
CA SER A 146 19.43 -0.92 4.84
C SER A 146 18.44 -1.65 3.92
N TYR A 147 17.45 -0.94 3.39
CA TYR A 147 16.59 -1.36 2.30
C TYR A 147 15.99 -0.10 1.63
N PRO A 148 15.55 -0.16 0.36
CA PRO A 148 15.18 1.04 -0.41
C PRO A 148 14.19 1.98 0.30
N MET A 149 13.19 1.44 0.99
CA MET A 149 12.15 2.21 1.68
C MET A 149 12.45 2.57 3.15
N ALA A 150 13.66 2.37 3.66
CA ALA A 150 13.97 2.55 5.09
C ALA A 150 13.80 4.00 5.59
N TRP A 151 13.82 4.97 4.68
CA TRP A 151 13.61 6.39 4.96
C TRP A 151 12.15 6.74 5.22
N LEU A 152 11.19 5.91 4.81
CA LEU A 152 9.76 6.20 4.92
C LEU A 152 9.32 6.32 6.38
N ARG A 153 8.38 7.23 6.62
CA ARG A 153 7.64 7.42 7.87
C ARG A 153 6.16 7.46 7.54
N LEU A 154 5.29 7.29 8.55
CA LEU A 154 3.90 7.69 8.35
C LEU A 154 3.85 9.20 8.08
N ARG A 155 2.90 9.66 7.27
CA ARG A 155 2.83 11.07 6.85
C ARG A 155 2.86 12.05 8.02
N ASP A 156 2.19 11.71 9.11
CA ASP A 156 2.10 12.50 10.34
C ASP A 156 3.37 12.45 11.23
N GLN A 157 4.36 11.63 10.87
CA GLN A 157 5.63 11.48 11.58
C GLN A 157 6.79 12.22 10.90
N TYR A 158 6.59 12.76 9.70
CA TYR A 158 7.59 13.65 9.11
C TYR A 158 7.61 14.98 9.87
N GLN A 159 8.80 15.41 10.28
CA GLN A 159 8.96 16.74 10.86
C GLN A 159 8.67 17.78 9.76
N PRO A 160 7.87 18.81 10.03
CA PRO A 160 7.79 19.95 9.10
C PRO A 160 9.20 20.50 8.90
N PRO A 161 9.55 21.00 7.70
CA PRO A 161 10.87 21.57 7.46
C PRO A 161 11.18 22.60 8.56
N THR A 162 12.26 22.38 9.30
CA THR A 162 12.73 23.36 10.28
C THR A 162 13.13 24.63 9.53
N GLY A 163 12.25 25.63 9.55
CA GLY A 163 12.51 27.02 9.19
C GLY A 163 13.18 27.27 7.83
N LYS A 164 12.38 27.56 6.79
CA LYS A 164 12.74 28.75 6.01
C LYS A 164 12.30 29.94 6.84
N ALA A 165 13.28 30.60 7.46
CA ALA A 165 13.07 31.94 7.97
C ALA A 165 12.41 32.77 6.86
N ALA A 166 11.22 33.32 7.13
CA ALA A 166 10.71 34.44 6.37
C ALA A 166 11.72 35.59 6.59
N GLY A 167 12.63 35.76 5.65
CA GLY A 167 13.70 36.74 5.75
C GLY A 167 14.32 36.98 4.38
N GLY A 168 14.03 38.14 3.80
CA GLY A 168 14.77 38.69 2.68
C GLY A 168 13.89 39.15 1.52
N GLN A 169 13.62 40.45 1.50
CA GLN A 169 13.12 41.22 0.37
C GLN A 169 13.97 41.00 -0.90
N ALA A 170 13.30 40.99 -2.05
CA ALA A 170 13.71 41.71 -3.25
C ALA A 170 12.44 42.05 -4.05
#